data_AF-V3ZSI5-F1
#
_entry.id   AF-V3ZSI5-F1
#
_cell.length_a   1.000
_cell.length_b   1.000
_cell.length_c   1.000
_cell.angle_alpha   90.00
_cell.angle_beta   90.00
_cell.angle_gamma   90.00
#
_symmetry.space_group_name_H-M   'P 1'
#
loop_
_entity.id
_entity.type
_entity.pdbx_description
1 polymer ?
#
loop_
_entity_poly.entity_id
_entity_poly.type
_entity_poly.pdbx_seq_one_letter_code
_entity_poly.pdbx_strand_id
1 'polypeptide(L)'
;MSMIIAQTPKTYFGSDIQKSLSSLPGFPWAKYPGEKHLPGHNYTGPDTKKPNTTAWINKAKPYFVDQIGDKLQGDLDMNNFTITNLKLPENDYDAVHKKYLMDQLNLIKVNKEHLKERTGDVKDDKITKQKIDLKQLIANINPGISEDKLTTLETKLIDNSEIRKQRVGIKQQLLNVVDKTQLENLKLLISKLDD
;
A
#
# COMPACT_ATOMS: atom_id res chain seq x y z
N MET A 1 3.18 57.77 13.67
CA MET A 1 1.83 57.13 13.65
C MET A 1 1.46 56.86 15.09
N SER A 2 0.52 57.63 15.62
CA SER A 2 0.15 57.67 17.04
C SER A 2 -1.21 57.00 17.24
N MET A 3 -1.32 56.10 18.22
CA MET A 3 -2.54 55.34 18.51
C MET A 3 -3.39 56.11 19.53
N ILE A 4 -4.61 56.51 19.11
CA ILE A 4 -5.59 57.20 19.96
C ILE A 4 -6.37 56.15 20.76
N ILE A 5 -6.35 56.26 22.09
CA ILE A 5 -7.15 55.44 23.00
C ILE A 5 -8.48 56.17 23.23
N ALA A 6 -9.60 55.57 22.81
CA ALA A 6 -10.94 56.09 23.07
C ALA A 6 -11.37 55.76 24.51
N GLN A 7 -11.72 56.77 25.31
CA GLN A 7 -12.38 56.61 26.59
C GLN A 7 -13.90 56.43 26.40
N THR A 8 -14.49 55.45 27.09
CA THR A 8 -15.94 55.31 27.21
C THR A 8 -16.48 56.27 28.27
N PRO A 9 -17.67 56.89 28.07
CA PRO A 9 -18.23 57.82 29.04
C PRO A 9 -18.72 57.07 30.28
N LYS A 10 -18.22 57.46 31.45
CA LYS A 10 -18.78 57.04 32.74
C LYS A 10 -20.10 57.78 32.96
N THR A 11 -21.23 57.08 32.84
CA THR A 11 -22.54 57.63 33.25
C THR A 11 -22.59 57.68 34.79
N TYR A 12 -22.26 58.85 35.32
CA TYR A 12 -22.40 59.19 36.73
C TYR A 12 -23.89 59.49 37.00
N PHE A 13 -24.62 58.51 37.50
CA PHE A 13 -25.89 58.78 38.17
C PHE A 13 -25.60 58.95 39.66
N GLY A 14 -25.79 60.17 40.17
CA GLY A 14 -25.64 60.46 41.60
C GLY A 14 -26.57 59.60 42.46
N SER A 15 -26.16 59.33 43.70
CA SER A 15 -26.85 58.48 44.69
C SER A 15 -28.32 58.82 44.90
N ASP A 16 -28.71 60.06 44.62
CA ASP A 16 -30.05 60.58 44.90
C ASP A 16 -31.08 60.09 43.87
N ILE A 17 -30.64 59.79 42.64
CA ILE A 17 -31.50 59.23 41.59
C ILE A 17 -31.82 57.76 41.89
N GLN A 18 -30.85 56.98 42.38
CA GLN A 18 -31.07 55.57 42.76
C GLN A 18 -32.08 55.41 43.91
N LYS A 19 -32.09 56.34 44.87
CA LYS A 19 -33.07 56.32 45.96
C LYS A 19 -34.48 56.65 45.47
N SER A 20 -34.64 57.58 44.53
CA SER A 20 -35.97 57.94 43.99
C SER A 20 -36.62 56.81 43.18
N LEU A 21 -35.80 55.95 42.54
CA LEU A 21 -36.29 54.84 41.72
C LEU A 21 -36.62 53.59 42.54
N SER A 22 -36.06 53.44 43.74
CA SER A 22 -36.34 52.30 44.64
C SER A 22 -37.75 52.26 45.23
N SER A 23 -38.49 53.37 45.16
CA SER A 23 -39.85 53.50 45.72
C SER A 23 -40.95 53.38 44.67
N LEU A 24 -40.61 53.23 43.38
CA LEU A 24 -41.59 53.07 42.31
C LEU A 24 -42.04 51.60 42.21
N PRO A 25 -43.35 51.32 42.26
CA PRO A 25 -43.87 49.96 42.13
C PRO A 25 -43.60 49.43 40.71
N GLY A 26 -43.08 48.20 40.61
CA GLY A 26 -42.83 47.52 39.32
C GLY A 26 -41.37 47.14 39.02
N PHE A 27 -40.42 47.47 39.90
CA PHE A 27 -39.03 46.99 39.79
C PHE A 27 -38.73 45.84 40.77
N PRO A 28 -37.87 44.87 40.41
CA PRO A 28 -37.64 43.65 41.20
C PRO A 28 -36.93 43.85 42.55
N TRP A 29 -36.53 45.08 42.88
CA TRP A 29 -35.81 45.45 44.10
C TRP A 29 -36.52 46.55 44.91
N ALA A 30 -37.76 46.91 44.56
CA ALA A 30 -38.57 47.84 45.34
C ALA A 30 -38.98 47.20 46.67
N LYS A 31 -38.63 47.84 47.79
CA LYS A 31 -39.01 47.38 49.14
C LYS A 31 -40.36 47.96 49.54
N TYR A 32 -41.35 47.11 49.77
CA TYR A 32 -42.68 47.55 50.22
C TYR A 32 -42.67 47.87 51.73
N PRO A 33 -43.17 49.04 52.15
CA PRO A 33 -43.23 49.38 53.56
C PRO A 33 -44.35 48.56 54.24
N GLY A 34 -43.96 47.47 54.89
CA GLY A 34 -44.89 46.54 55.56
C GLY A 34 -44.30 45.17 55.92
N GLU A 35 -43.14 44.80 55.37
CA GLU A 35 -42.47 43.52 55.66
C GLU A 35 -41.89 43.49 57.09
N LYS A 36 -42.72 43.12 58.05
CA LYS A 36 -42.29 42.67 59.37
C LYS A 36 -41.93 41.19 59.24
N HIS A 37 -40.65 40.86 59.07
CA HIS A 37 -40.21 39.46 59.09
C HIS A 37 -40.31 38.94 60.53
N LEU A 38 -41.35 38.15 60.83
CA LEU A 38 -41.39 37.30 62.01
C LEU A 38 -40.47 36.09 61.80
N PRO A 39 -39.68 35.66 62.79
CA PRO A 39 -38.76 34.55 62.64
C PRO A 39 -39.56 33.24 62.60
N GLY A 40 -39.44 32.48 61.50
CA GLY A 40 -39.91 31.08 61.46
C GLY A 40 -40.82 30.65 60.31
N HIS A 41 -41.04 31.44 59.26
CA HIS A 41 -41.88 30.99 58.12
C HIS A 41 -41.15 31.14 56.77
N ASN A 42 -40.88 29.98 56.15
CA ASN A 42 -40.41 29.85 54.77
C ASN A 42 -41.61 29.98 53.82
N TYR A 43 -41.59 30.95 52.90
CA TYR A 43 -42.54 30.98 51.79
C TYR A 43 -42.00 30.12 50.63
N THR A 44 -42.75 29.06 50.33
CA THR A 44 -42.57 28.22 49.14
C THR A 44 -43.04 29.00 47.90
N GLY A 45 -42.10 29.57 47.15
CA GLY A 45 -42.33 30.09 45.80
C GLY A 45 -42.18 28.98 44.74
N PRO A 46 -42.69 29.18 43.51
CA PRO A 46 -42.80 28.15 42.50
C PRO A 46 -41.43 27.60 42.10
N ASP A 47 -41.37 26.28 41.93
CA ASP A 47 -40.19 25.46 41.67
C ASP A 47 -39.28 25.98 40.55
N THR A 48 -38.26 26.74 40.90
CA THR A 48 -36.98 26.64 40.16
C THR A 48 -36.20 25.52 40.82
N LYS A 49 -36.20 24.34 40.18
CA LYS A 49 -35.34 23.21 40.55
C LYS A 49 -33.95 23.73 40.91
N LYS A 50 -33.61 23.65 42.19
CA LYS A 50 -32.24 23.76 42.69
C LYS A 50 -31.44 22.71 41.90
N PRO A 51 -30.42 23.07 41.11
CA PRO A 51 -29.55 22.04 40.55
C PRO A 51 -28.91 21.34 41.74
N ASN A 52 -29.39 20.12 42.01
CA ASN A 52 -28.67 19.00 42.57
C ASN A 52 -27.17 19.31 42.66
N THR A 53 -26.77 19.80 43.83
CA THR A 53 -25.40 20.21 44.14
C THR A 53 -24.55 18.97 44.41
N THR A 54 -24.51 18.06 43.45
CA THR A 54 -23.65 16.87 43.45
C THR A 54 -22.49 17.04 42.45
N ALA A 55 -22.47 18.11 41.66
CA ALA A 55 -21.46 18.32 40.62
C ALA A 55 -20.41 19.42 40.92
N TRP A 56 -20.44 20.05 42.11
CA TRP A 56 -19.64 21.26 42.39
C TRP A 56 -18.61 21.12 43.52
N ILE A 57 -18.35 19.92 44.02
CA ILE A 57 -17.36 19.72 45.11
C ILE A 57 -16.04 19.10 44.61
N ASN A 58 -15.99 18.45 43.43
CA ASN A 58 -14.78 17.77 42.96
C ASN A 58 -14.22 18.28 41.62
N LYS A 59 -14.44 19.55 41.26
CA LYS A 59 -13.85 20.10 40.03
C LYS A 59 -12.65 21.00 40.39
N ALA A 60 -11.47 20.52 40.03
CA ALA A 60 -10.16 21.15 40.16
C ALA A 60 -9.39 20.87 41.46
N LYS A 61 -8.97 19.62 41.66
CA LYS A 61 -7.53 19.45 41.90
C LYS A 61 -6.89 19.20 40.53
N PRO A 62 -6.11 20.14 39.96
CA PRO A 62 -5.59 20.05 38.60
C PRO A 62 -4.59 18.90 38.35
N TYR A 63 -4.35 18.05 39.35
CA TYR A 63 -3.31 17.02 39.37
C TYR A 63 -3.84 15.61 39.68
N PHE A 64 -5.15 15.42 39.76
CA PHE A 64 -5.75 14.11 40.03
C PHE A 64 -6.86 13.81 39.03
N VAL A 65 -6.79 12.61 38.45
CA VAL A 65 -7.78 12.02 37.54
C VAL A 65 -8.91 11.41 38.38
N ASP A 66 -10.16 11.52 37.92
CA ASP A 66 -11.30 10.82 38.55
C ASP A 66 -11.16 9.30 38.40
N GLN A 67 -11.44 8.55 39.47
CA GLN A 67 -11.44 7.09 39.48
C GLN A 67 -12.55 6.48 38.60
N ILE A 68 -13.63 7.23 38.37
CA ILE A 68 -14.82 6.76 37.63
C ILE A 68 -14.71 7.11 36.14
N GLY A 69 -13.74 7.94 35.76
CA GLY A 69 -13.47 8.28 34.38
C GLY A 69 -13.12 9.75 34.23
N ASP A 70 -11.87 9.99 33.85
CA ASP A 70 -11.40 11.28 33.36
C ASP A 70 -10.33 11.01 32.28
N LYS A 71 -10.23 11.93 31.31
CA LYS A 71 -9.40 11.75 30.12
C LYS A 71 -8.08 12.49 30.32
N LEU A 72 -7.00 11.74 30.51
CA LEU A 72 -5.65 12.27 30.38
C LEU A 72 -5.43 12.69 28.91
N GLN A 73 -5.13 13.97 28.68
CA GLN A 73 -4.79 14.53 27.37
C GLN A 73 -3.37 15.10 27.41
N GLY A 74 -2.66 15.00 26.28
CA GLY A 74 -1.25 15.42 26.18
C GLY A 74 -0.27 14.34 26.63
N ASP A 75 0.99 14.71 26.70
CA ASP A 75 2.07 13.81 27.10
C ASP A 75 2.01 13.54 28.61
N LEU A 76 2.08 12.26 28.99
CA LEU A 76 2.17 11.84 30.38
C LEU A 76 3.64 11.75 30.79
N ASP A 77 4.11 12.72 31.57
CA ASP A 77 5.44 12.65 32.20
C ASP A 77 5.38 11.75 33.44
N MET A 78 5.97 10.55 33.34
CA MET A 78 6.11 9.60 34.44
C MET A 78 7.45 9.68 35.15
N ASN A 79 8.31 10.67 34.87
CA ASN A 79 9.68 10.73 35.35
C ASN A 79 10.40 9.37 35.15
N ASN A 80 11.04 8.83 36.18
CA ASN A 80 11.72 7.53 36.15
C ASN A 80 10.86 6.37 36.71
N PHE A 81 9.53 6.52 36.71
CA PHE A 81 8.60 5.50 37.17
C PHE A 81 8.12 4.61 36.01
N THR A 82 7.78 3.36 36.33
CA THR A 82 7.30 2.37 35.38
C THR A 82 5.82 2.06 35.60
N ILE A 83 5.10 1.75 34.51
CA ILE A 83 3.75 1.19 34.59
C ILE A 83 3.88 -0.30 34.84
N THR A 84 3.26 -0.79 35.91
CA THR A 84 3.25 -2.21 36.29
C THR A 84 1.83 -2.77 36.26
N ASN A 85 1.69 -4.10 36.32
CA ASN A 85 0.39 -4.79 36.37
C ASN A 85 -0.56 -4.52 35.19
N LEU A 86 0.01 -4.29 34.00
CA LEU A 86 -0.77 -4.23 32.76
C LEU A 86 -1.42 -5.59 32.49
N LYS A 87 -2.71 -5.57 32.18
CA LYS A 87 -3.46 -6.75 31.71
C LYS A 87 -3.09 -7.08 30.27
N LEU A 88 -3.55 -8.24 29.80
CA LEU A 88 -3.49 -8.57 28.38
C LEU A 88 -4.39 -7.59 27.61
N PRO A 89 -3.95 -7.11 26.43
CA PRO A 89 -4.75 -6.21 25.61
C PRO A 89 -5.95 -6.96 25.02
N GLU A 90 -7.13 -6.35 25.10
CA GLU A 90 -8.37 -6.83 24.48
C GLU A 90 -8.80 -5.92 23.31
N ASN A 91 -8.49 -4.62 23.38
CA ASN A 91 -8.84 -3.62 22.37
C ASN A 91 -7.59 -3.02 21.71
N ASP A 92 -7.79 -2.43 20.52
CA ASP A 92 -6.72 -1.86 19.70
C ASP A 92 -5.91 -0.75 20.38
N TYR A 93 -6.50 -0.06 21.37
CA TYR A 93 -5.89 1.07 22.08
C TYR A 93 -5.28 0.70 23.43
N ASP A 94 -5.28 -0.59 23.80
CA ASP A 94 -4.75 -1.04 25.08
C ASP A 94 -3.22 -0.98 25.13
N ALA A 95 -2.68 -0.64 26.29
CA ALA A 95 -1.24 -0.70 26.53
C ALA A 95 -0.76 -2.16 26.59
N VAL A 96 0.37 -2.45 25.96
CA VAL A 96 0.95 -3.80 25.90
C VAL A 96 2.20 -3.92 26.75
N HIS A 97 2.34 -5.04 27.46
CA HIS A 97 3.56 -5.37 28.19
C HIS A 97 4.54 -6.19 27.35
N LYS A 98 5.85 -6.10 27.65
CA LYS A 98 6.93 -6.76 26.88
C LYS A 98 6.73 -8.26 26.65
N LYS A 99 6.23 -8.99 27.65
CA LYS A 99 5.97 -10.43 27.55
C LYS A 99 4.98 -10.76 26.41
N TYR A 100 3.88 -10.01 26.31
CA TYR A 100 2.88 -10.24 25.26
C TYR A 100 3.49 -10.06 23.88
N LEU A 101 4.25 -8.97 23.67
CA LEU A 101 4.94 -8.74 22.40
C LEU A 101 5.90 -9.89 22.03
N MET A 102 6.65 -10.39 23.01
CA MET A 102 7.58 -11.50 22.78
C MET A 102 6.85 -12.80 22.42
N ASP A 103 5.74 -13.10 23.09
CA ASP A 103 4.91 -14.28 22.82
C ASP A 103 4.32 -14.21 21.39
N GLN A 104 3.82 -13.04 20.97
CA GLN A 104 3.33 -12.81 19.61
C GLN A 104 4.44 -12.98 18.55
N LEU A 105 5.63 -12.43 18.81
CA LEU A 105 6.79 -12.58 17.91
C LEU A 105 7.25 -14.03 17.78
N ASN A 106 7.23 -14.79 18.88
CA ASN A 106 7.60 -16.20 18.87
C ASN A 106 6.64 -17.03 18.02
N LEU A 107 5.33 -16.75 18.08
CA LEU A 107 4.33 -17.41 17.24
C LEU A 107 4.59 -17.16 15.74
N ILE A 108 4.93 -15.92 15.38
CA ILE A 108 5.29 -15.55 14.00
C ILE A 108 6.54 -16.31 13.53
N LYS A 109 7.56 -16.43 14.41
CA LYS A 109 8.80 -17.16 14.09
C LYS A 109 8.53 -18.63 13.81
N VAL A 110 7.71 -19.30 14.62
CA VAL A 110 7.32 -20.70 14.43
C VAL A 110 6.59 -20.88 13.09
N ASN A 111 5.65 -20.00 12.76
CA ASN A 111 4.91 -20.07 11.50
C ASN A 111 5.81 -19.93 10.26
N LYS A 112 6.86 -19.11 10.34
CA LYS A 112 7.81 -18.93 9.24
C LYS A 112 8.55 -20.24 8.90
N GLU A 113 8.87 -21.07 9.87
CA GLU A 113 9.56 -22.34 9.63
C GLU A 113 8.67 -23.34 8.88
N HIS A 114 7.39 -23.47 9.27
CA HIS A 114 6.42 -24.32 8.54
C HIS A 114 6.17 -23.86 7.10
N LEU A 115 6.24 -22.55 6.83
CA LEU A 115 6.11 -22.02 5.47
C LEU A 115 7.33 -22.36 4.60
N LYS A 116 8.53 -22.47 5.16
CA LYS A 116 9.72 -22.89 4.42
C LYS A 116 9.62 -24.35 3.99
N GLU A 117 9.18 -25.23 4.89
CA GLU A 117 8.97 -26.66 4.63
C GLU A 117 7.98 -26.87 3.46
N ARG A 118 6.79 -26.27 3.56
CA ARG A 118 5.78 -26.32 2.49
C ARG A 118 6.25 -25.75 1.15
N THR A 119 7.21 -24.81 1.15
CA THR A 119 7.76 -24.24 -0.09
C THR A 119 8.83 -25.14 -0.69
N GLY A 120 9.55 -25.92 0.13
CA GLY A 120 10.47 -26.96 -0.33
C GLY A 120 9.74 -28.08 -1.05
N ASP A 121 8.72 -28.65 -0.40
CA ASP A 121 7.95 -29.80 -0.92
C ASP A 121 7.31 -29.52 -2.29
N VAL A 122 6.79 -28.32 -2.50
CA VAL A 122 6.15 -27.94 -3.77
C VAL A 122 7.17 -27.78 -4.92
N LYS A 123 8.39 -27.34 -4.61
CA LYS A 123 9.45 -27.19 -5.62
C LYS A 123 10.04 -28.54 -6.00
N ASP A 124 10.26 -29.41 -5.04
CA ASP A 124 11.03 -30.63 -5.25
C ASP A 124 10.21 -31.78 -5.84
N ASP A 125 8.89 -31.83 -5.67
CA ASP A 125 8.09 -32.91 -6.27
C ASP A 125 7.46 -32.52 -7.61
N LYS A 126 6.85 -31.35 -7.69
CA LYS A 126 6.08 -30.95 -8.88
C LYS A 126 6.98 -30.52 -10.04
N ILE A 127 7.99 -29.69 -9.76
CA ILE A 127 8.90 -29.17 -10.80
C ILE A 127 9.83 -30.29 -11.28
N THR A 128 10.32 -31.12 -10.36
CA THR A 128 11.27 -32.20 -10.67
C THR A 128 10.60 -33.29 -11.50
N LYS A 129 9.37 -33.67 -11.16
CA LYS A 129 8.56 -34.58 -11.98
C LYS A 129 8.25 -34.01 -13.36
N GLN A 130 7.79 -32.75 -13.45
CA GLN A 130 7.56 -32.08 -14.73
C GLN A 130 8.83 -32.00 -15.59
N LYS A 131 9.99 -31.76 -14.97
CA LYS A 131 11.29 -31.71 -15.67
C LYS A 131 11.69 -33.08 -16.22
N ILE A 132 11.41 -34.17 -15.50
CA ILE A 132 11.65 -35.54 -15.97
C ILE A 132 10.71 -35.87 -17.14
N ASP A 133 9.42 -35.59 -16.99
CA ASP A 133 8.40 -35.85 -18.02
C ASP A 133 8.72 -35.08 -19.32
N LEU A 134 9.15 -33.81 -19.23
CA LEU A 134 9.58 -33.01 -20.39
C LEU A 134 10.84 -33.56 -21.05
N LYS A 135 11.83 -34.03 -20.28
CA LYS A 135 13.04 -34.66 -20.84
C LYS A 135 12.69 -35.92 -21.63
N GLN A 136 11.78 -36.75 -21.10
CA GLN A 136 11.29 -37.94 -21.80
C GLN A 136 10.53 -37.56 -23.08
N LEU A 137 9.69 -36.52 -23.04
CA LEU A 137 8.98 -36.01 -24.22
C LEU A 137 9.95 -35.53 -25.32
N ILE A 138 10.99 -34.77 -24.96
CA ILE A 138 12.01 -34.29 -25.92
C ILE A 138 12.75 -35.47 -26.57
N ALA A 139 13.12 -36.49 -25.78
CA ALA A 139 13.73 -37.71 -26.32
C ALA A 139 12.81 -38.44 -27.30
N ASN A 140 11.51 -38.46 -27.04
CA ASN A 140 10.50 -39.08 -27.90
C ASN A 140 10.17 -38.27 -29.16
N ILE A 141 10.37 -36.93 -29.15
CA ILE A 141 10.19 -36.05 -30.32
C ILE A 141 11.42 -36.07 -31.24
N ASN A 142 12.59 -36.47 -30.71
CA ASN A 142 13.81 -36.72 -31.50
C ASN A 142 14.08 -38.23 -31.74
N PRO A 143 13.16 -39.06 -32.30
CA PRO A 143 13.43 -40.49 -32.47
C PRO A 143 14.25 -40.82 -33.73
N GLY A 144 14.94 -39.85 -34.36
CA GLY A 144 15.98 -40.17 -35.33
C GLY A 144 15.75 -39.68 -36.74
N ILE A 145 16.40 -38.57 -37.05
CA ILE A 145 17.41 -38.65 -38.09
C ILE A 145 18.70 -38.96 -37.33
N SER A 146 19.18 -40.21 -37.37
CA SER A 146 20.53 -40.48 -36.88
C SER A 146 21.49 -39.56 -37.64
N GLU A 147 22.48 -38.98 -36.98
CA GLU A 147 23.55 -38.22 -37.63
C GLU A 147 24.07 -38.97 -38.88
N ASP A 148 24.13 -40.30 -38.82
CA ASP A 148 24.49 -41.18 -39.95
C ASP A 148 23.58 -41.03 -41.18
N LYS A 149 22.27 -40.89 -41.01
CA LYS A 149 21.33 -40.67 -42.13
C LYS A 149 21.44 -39.25 -42.67
N LEU A 150 21.68 -38.26 -41.80
CA LEU A 150 21.87 -36.87 -42.22
C LEU A 150 23.16 -36.72 -43.04
N THR A 151 24.27 -37.23 -42.52
CA THR A 151 25.58 -37.24 -43.20
C THR A 151 25.54 -38.00 -44.53
N THR A 152 24.80 -39.11 -44.59
CA THR A 152 24.56 -39.85 -45.85
C THR A 152 23.77 -39.02 -46.87
N LEU A 153 22.82 -38.20 -46.43
CA LEU A 153 22.04 -37.34 -47.32
C LEU A 153 22.84 -36.10 -47.76
N GLU A 154 23.64 -35.52 -46.86
CA GLU A 154 24.53 -34.39 -47.15
C GLU A 154 25.59 -34.76 -48.20
N THR A 155 26.25 -35.91 -48.04
CA THR A 155 27.24 -36.41 -49.02
C THR A 155 26.60 -36.63 -50.39
N LYS A 156 25.44 -37.30 -50.46
CA LYS A 156 24.68 -37.48 -51.72
C LYS A 156 24.25 -36.16 -52.37
N LEU A 157 23.97 -35.12 -51.58
CA LEU A 157 23.62 -33.80 -52.10
C LEU A 157 24.83 -33.07 -52.68
N ILE A 158 26.00 -33.20 -52.04
CA ILE A 158 27.27 -32.63 -52.49
C ILE A 158 27.67 -33.24 -53.84
N ASP A 159 27.64 -34.57 -53.97
CA ASP A 159 27.97 -35.27 -55.23
C ASP A 159 27.10 -34.78 -56.39
N ASN A 160 25.79 -34.61 -56.15
CA ASN A 160 24.85 -34.10 -57.16
C ASN A 160 25.14 -32.66 -57.59
N SER A 161 25.64 -31.82 -56.69
CA SER A 161 26.07 -30.45 -56.97
C SER A 161 27.31 -30.43 -57.86
N GLU A 162 28.28 -31.30 -57.61
CA GLU A 162 29.47 -31.43 -58.45
C GLU A 162 29.15 -31.95 -59.85
N ILE A 163 28.31 -32.99 -59.96
CA ILE A 163 27.80 -33.49 -61.24
C ILE A 163 27.09 -32.37 -62.03
N ARG A 164 26.32 -31.51 -61.35
CA ARG A 164 25.69 -30.32 -61.96
C ARG A 164 26.74 -29.36 -62.52
N LYS A 165 27.78 -29.03 -61.76
CA LYS A 165 28.88 -28.15 -62.20
C LYS A 165 29.64 -28.75 -63.39
N GLN A 166 29.98 -30.03 -63.33
CA GLN A 166 30.63 -30.74 -64.43
C GLN A 166 29.80 -30.71 -65.70
N ARG A 167 28.48 -30.96 -65.61
CA ARG A 167 27.58 -30.86 -66.76
C ARG A 167 27.54 -29.46 -67.37
N VAL A 168 27.54 -28.40 -66.56
CA VAL A 168 27.60 -27.02 -67.05
C VAL A 168 28.95 -26.76 -67.76
N GLY A 169 30.05 -27.21 -67.16
CA GLY A 169 31.38 -27.14 -67.76
C GLY A 169 31.47 -27.86 -69.11
N ILE A 170 30.99 -29.10 -69.18
CA ILE A 170 30.95 -29.91 -70.41
C ILE A 170 30.08 -29.22 -71.47
N LYS A 171 28.91 -28.68 -71.10
CA LYS A 171 28.06 -27.91 -72.01
C LYS A 171 28.80 -26.70 -72.60
N GLN A 172 29.54 -25.97 -71.77
CA GLN A 172 30.32 -24.82 -72.23
C GLN A 172 31.49 -25.25 -73.15
N GLN A 173 32.19 -26.34 -72.81
CA GLN A 173 33.25 -26.89 -73.65
C GLN A 173 32.71 -27.36 -75.01
N LEU A 174 31.57 -28.04 -75.04
CA LEU A 174 30.90 -28.43 -76.29
C LEU A 174 30.50 -27.20 -77.11
N LEU A 175 29.98 -26.14 -76.48
CA LEU A 175 29.65 -24.89 -77.17
C LEU A 175 30.89 -24.24 -77.80
N ASN A 176 32.04 -24.30 -77.12
CA ASN A 176 33.31 -23.76 -77.61
C ASN A 176 33.95 -24.62 -78.71
N VAL A 177 33.75 -25.95 -78.71
CA VAL A 177 34.24 -26.84 -79.79
C VAL A 177 33.33 -26.72 -81.02
N VAL A 178 32.04 -26.55 -80.81
CA VAL A 178 31.05 -26.18 -81.83
C VAL A 178 31.01 -24.66 -81.98
N ASP A 179 32.14 -23.98 -81.81
CA ASP A 179 32.20 -22.56 -82.12
C ASP A 179 31.93 -22.41 -83.62
N LYS A 180 30.85 -21.69 -83.92
CA LYS A 180 30.23 -21.60 -85.25
C LYS A 180 31.24 -21.18 -86.31
N THR A 181 32.30 -20.49 -85.91
CA THR A 181 33.42 -20.07 -86.75
C THR A 181 34.08 -21.23 -87.50
N GLN A 182 34.34 -22.37 -86.86
CA GLN A 182 34.95 -23.52 -87.54
C GLN A 182 33.99 -24.22 -88.50
N LEU A 183 32.72 -24.35 -88.11
CA LEU A 183 31.69 -24.97 -88.95
C LEU A 183 31.34 -24.10 -90.17
N GLU A 184 31.22 -22.78 -89.99
CA GLU A 184 30.99 -21.84 -91.10
C GLU A 184 32.20 -21.77 -92.04
N ASN A 185 33.42 -21.82 -91.52
CA ASN A 185 34.63 -21.92 -92.34
C ASN A 185 34.66 -23.21 -93.16
N LEU A 186 34.26 -24.34 -92.57
CA LEU A 186 34.20 -25.62 -93.28
C LEU A 186 33.11 -25.61 -94.36
N LYS A 187 31.93 -25.04 -94.09
CA LYS A 187 30.89 -24.84 -95.11
C LYS A 187 31.39 -23.99 -96.29
N LEU A 188 32.09 -22.89 -95.99
CA LEU A 188 32.70 -22.02 -97.00
C LEU A 188 33.79 -22.73 -97.83
N LEU A 189 34.50 -23.69 -97.25
CA LEU A 189 35.48 -24.52 -97.97
C LEU A 189 34.80 -25.54 -98.87
N ILE A 190 33.74 -26.20 -98.40
CA ILE A 190 32.96 -27.16 -99.18
C ILE A 190 32.28 -26.48 -100.37
N SER A 191 31.68 -25.30 -100.16
CA SER A 191 31.04 -24.56 -101.27
C SER A 191 31.99 -24.15 -102.38
N LYS A 192 33.31 -24.12 -102.13
CA LYS A 192 34.35 -23.83 -103.13
C LYS A 192 34.85 -25.08 -103.86
N LEU A 193 34.44 -26.27 -103.46
CA LEU A 193 34.79 -27.55 -104.09
C LEU A 193 33.69 -28.06 -105.04
N ASP A 194 32.49 -27.49 -104.95
CA ASP A 194 31.33 -27.85 -105.78
C ASP A 194 31.21 -27.00 -107.08
N ASP A 195 32.19 -26.11 -107.33
CA ASP A 195 32.41 -25.35 -108.59
C ASP A 195 33.44 -26.07 -109.49
#